data_AF-A0A978TNC2-F1
#
_entry.id   AF-A0A978TNC2-F1
#
_cell.length_a   1.000
_cell.length_b   1.000
_cell.length_c   1.000
_cell.angle_alpha   90.00
_cell.angle_beta   90.00
_cell.angle_gamma   90.00
#
_symmetry.space_group_name_H-M   'P 1'
#
loop_
_entity.id
_entity.type
_entity.pdbx_description
1 polymer ?
#
loop_
_entity_poly.entity_id
_entity_poly.type
_entity_poly.pdbx_seq_one_letter_code
_entity_poly.pdbx_strand_id
1 'polypeptide(L)'
;MASPSQVKQYLAYWFQLGKRAIVRNGQKTLLPNPVIRGNAYSREFEACWQFLQSPESGDCYLEGTSQTIAQLLSSEWEIADCPRCEMPIPLRDIGLPSTSCPCSDLPGWPNRELPLPRLPVNTQRHLNEIRRRLLDEKQSIVRNGKLSTLRLGSPSTTNDR
;
A
#
# COMPACT_ATOMS: atom_id res chain seq x y z
N MET A 1 18.20 3.11 -1.82
CA MET A 1 17.74 2.01 -2.69
C MET A 1 16.25 1.72 -2.53
N ALA A 2 15.52 1.85 -3.63
CA ALA A 2 14.12 1.52 -3.76
C ALA A 2 13.92 0.00 -3.80
N SER A 3 13.00 -0.50 -2.99
CA SER A 3 12.52 -1.87 -3.09
C SER A 3 11.58 -2.03 -4.30
N PRO A 4 11.48 -3.24 -4.90
CA PRO A 4 10.49 -3.51 -5.95
C PRO A 4 9.06 -3.17 -5.54
N SER A 5 8.75 -3.33 -4.24
CA SER A 5 7.46 -2.92 -3.67
C SER A 5 7.23 -1.41 -3.73
N GLN A 6 8.24 -0.59 -3.45
CA GLN A 6 8.15 0.88 -3.56
C GLN A 6 7.98 1.31 -5.02
N VAL A 7 8.72 0.71 -5.96
CA VAL A 7 8.56 0.98 -7.40
C VAL A 7 7.15 0.59 -7.88
N LYS A 8 6.63 -0.55 -7.42
CA LYS A 8 5.26 -0.98 -7.71
C LYS A 8 4.23 0.01 -7.17
N GLN A 9 4.40 0.49 -5.94
CA GLN A 9 3.52 1.50 -5.34
C GLN A 9 3.57 2.80 -6.14
N TYR A 10 4.77 3.27 -6.49
CA TYR A 10 4.97 4.42 -7.37
C TYR A 10 4.17 4.26 -8.67
N LEU A 11 4.32 3.14 -9.40
CA LEU A 11 3.54 2.89 -10.63
C LEU A 11 2.02 2.90 -10.39
N ALA A 12 1.55 2.32 -9.28
CA ALA A 12 0.12 2.33 -8.94
C ALA A 12 -0.43 3.75 -8.75
N TYR A 13 0.36 4.67 -8.18
CA TYR A 13 -0.04 6.08 -8.07
C TYR A 13 -0.17 6.73 -9.45
N TRP A 14 0.80 6.51 -10.34
CA TRP A 14 0.78 7.07 -11.68
C TRP A 14 -0.41 6.60 -12.51
N PHE A 15 -0.72 5.30 -12.50
CA PHE A 15 -1.88 4.79 -13.23
C PHE A 15 -3.21 5.30 -12.67
N GLN A 16 -3.31 5.53 -11.35
CA GLN A 16 -4.50 6.16 -10.73
C GLN A 16 -4.69 7.62 -11.17
N LEU A 17 -3.60 8.31 -11.54
CA LEU A 17 -3.62 9.66 -12.10
C LEU A 17 -3.86 9.66 -13.63
N GLY A 18 -4.08 8.49 -14.23
CA GLY A 18 -4.34 8.33 -15.67
C GLY A 18 -3.09 8.36 -16.55
N LYS A 19 -1.90 8.46 -15.96
CA LYS A 19 -0.63 8.46 -16.69
C LYS A 19 -0.29 7.05 -17.17
N ARG A 20 0.28 6.94 -18.36
CA ARG A 20 0.52 5.65 -19.02
C ARG A 20 1.97 5.19 -18.86
N ALA A 21 2.17 3.88 -18.88
CA ALA A 21 3.50 3.31 -19.07
C ALA A 21 3.75 3.10 -20.57
N ILE A 22 4.87 3.58 -21.07
CA ILE A 22 5.31 3.46 -22.45
C ILE A 22 6.28 2.28 -22.51
N VAL A 23 6.00 1.29 -23.35
CA VAL A 23 6.79 0.03 -23.46
C VAL A 23 7.21 -0.21 -24.91
N ARG A 24 8.15 -1.14 -25.12
CA ARG A 24 8.71 -1.47 -26.45
C ARG A 24 9.20 -0.23 -27.20
N ASN A 25 10.02 0.60 -26.53
CA ASN A 25 10.62 1.80 -27.11
C ASN A 25 9.59 2.78 -27.73
N GLY A 26 8.43 2.96 -27.08
CA GLY A 26 7.41 3.90 -27.55
C GLY A 26 6.29 3.30 -28.39
N GLN A 27 6.37 2.01 -28.76
CA GLN A 27 5.40 1.41 -29.67
C GLN A 27 4.05 1.07 -29.01
N LYS A 28 4.01 0.92 -27.68
CA LYS A 28 2.79 0.54 -26.97
C LYS A 28 2.67 1.30 -25.65
N THR A 29 1.45 1.67 -25.30
CA THR A 29 1.12 2.26 -24.00
C THR A 29 0.27 1.31 -23.17
N LEU A 30 0.56 1.21 -21.87
CA LEU A 30 -0.19 0.42 -20.90
C LEU A 30 -0.83 1.35 -19.86
N LEU A 31 -2.12 1.15 -19.61
CA LEU A 31 -2.87 1.81 -18.54
C LEU A 31 -3.83 0.78 -17.93
N PRO A 32 -3.41 0.05 -16.87
CA PRO A 32 -4.27 -0.93 -16.24
C PRO A 32 -5.47 -0.24 -15.57
N ASN A 33 -6.68 -0.71 -15.89
CA ASN A 33 -7.92 -0.20 -15.32
C ASN A 33 -8.85 -1.36 -14.95
N PRO A 34 -9.25 -1.51 -13.67
CA PRO A 34 -8.88 -0.67 -12.52
C PRO A 34 -7.45 -0.96 -12.05
N VAL A 35 -6.84 -0.06 -11.25
CA VAL A 35 -5.55 -0.32 -10.59
C VAL A 35 -5.73 -1.12 -9.29
N ILE A 36 -6.82 -0.83 -8.56
CA ILE A 36 -7.14 -1.42 -7.26
C ILE A 36 -8.51 -2.10 -7.36
N ARG A 37 -8.62 -3.31 -6.82
CA ARG A 37 -9.89 -4.04 -6.72
C ARG A 37 -10.09 -4.47 -5.27
N GLY A 38 -11.01 -3.80 -4.58
CA GLY A 38 -11.28 -4.03 -3.15
C GLY A 38 -10.07 -3.66 -2.29
N ASN A 39 -9.47 -4.68 -1.65
CA ASN A 39 -8.39 -4.53 -0.68
C ASN A 39 -7.00 -4.89 -1.24
N ALA A 40 -6.92 -5.17 -2.54
CA ALA A 40 -5.69 -5.57 -3.22
C ALA A 40 -5.54 -4.82 -4.56
N TYR A 41 -4.35 -4.91 -5.15
CA TYR A 41 -4.20 -4.53 -6.55
C TYR A 41 -5.06 -5.43 -7.45
N SER A 42 -5.53 -4.85 -8.55
CA SER A 42 -6.30 -5.58 -9.54
C SER A 42 -5.42 -6.60 -10.29
N ARG A 43 -6.04 -7.60 -10.92
CA ARG A 43 -5.29 -8.57 -11.74
C ARG A 43 -4.67 -7.90 -12.95
N GLU A 44 -5.35 -6.88 -13.49
CA GLU A 44 -4.94 -6.07 -14.62
C GLU A 44 -3.64 -5.31 -14.29
N PHE A 45 -3.57 -4.72 -13.09
CA PHE A 45 -2.36 -4.06 -12.62
C PHE A 45 -1.24 -5.06 -12.32
N GLU A 46 -1.55 -6.19 -11.67
CA GLU A 46 -0.54 -7.22 -11.39
C GLU A 46 0.08 -7.79 -12.67
N ALA A 47 -0.74 -8.06 -13.69
CA ALA A 47 -0.26 -8.51 -15.00
C ALA A 47 0.60 -7.44 -15.69
N CYS A 48 0.20 -6.17 -15.61
CA CYS A 48 1.01 -5.05 -16.09
C CYS A 48 2.37 -5.00 -15.37
N TRP A 49 2.37 -5.10 -14.05
CA TRP A 49 3.58 -5.09 -13.23
C TRP A 49 4.51 -6.27 -13.56
N GLN A 50 3.97 -7.47 -13.75
CA GLN A 50 4.76 -8.64 -14.18
C GLN A 50 5.36 -8.43 -15.56
N PHE A 51 4.59 -7.87 -16.51
CA PHE A 51 5.08 -7.56 -17.84
C PHE A 51 6.21 -6.53 -17.81
N LEU A 52 6.10 -5.45 -17.02
CA LEU A 52 7.12 -4.40 -16.94
C LEU A 52 8.45 -4.86 -16.31
N GLN A 53 8.46 -6.01 -15.63
CA GLN A 53 9.67 -6.65 -15.14
C GLN A 53 10.25 -7.68 -16.13
N SER A 54 9.50 -8.06 -17.16
CA SER A 54 9.95 -9.06 -18.11
C SER A 54 10.94 -8.45 -19.12
N PRO A 55 11.94 -9.21 -19.59
CA PRO A 55 12.86 -8.74 -20.64
C PRO A 55 12.14 -8.37 -21.94
N GLU A 56 10.97 -8.95 -22.20
CA GLU A 56 10.16 -8.73 -23.41
C GLU A 56 9.53 -7.34 -23.47
N SER A 57 9.49 -6.63 -22.35
CA SER A 57 8.95 -5.28 -22.25
C SER A 57 9.88 -4.22 -22.86
N GLY A 58 11.18 -4.55 -22.97
CA GLY A 58 12.23 -3.64 -23.45
C GLY A 58 12.39 -2.43 -22.52
N ASP A 59 12.87 -1.32 -23.06
CA ASP A 59 12.96 -0.08 -22.27
C ASP A 59 11.55 0.48 -22.04
N CYS A 60 11.17 0.50 -20.76
CA CYS A 60 9.86 0.95 -20.31
C CYS A 60 9.98 2.22 -19.47
N TYR A 61 9.11 3.21 -19.74
CA TYR A 61 9.12 4.52 -19.10
C TYR A 61 7.71 4.88 -18.63
N LEU A 62 7.59 5.78 -17.66
CA LEU A 62 6.31 6.44 -17.40
C LEU A 62 6.19 7.70 -18.27
N GLU A 63 4.99 7.97 -18.74
CA GLU A 63 4.65 9.18 -19.47
C GLU A 63 5.05 10.43 -18.67
N GLY A 64 5.85 11.32 -19.27
CA GLY A 64 6.37 12.51 -18.61
C GLY A 64 7.65 12.28 -17.78
N THR A 65 8.28 11.10 -17.87
CA THR A 65 9.54 10.78 -17.19
C THR A 65 10.59 10.26 -18.16
N SER A 66 11.88 10.36 -17.77
CA SER A 66 13.01 9.95 -18.60
C SER A 66 13.66 8.64 -18.17
N GLN A 67 13.46 8.26 -16.92
CA GLN A 67 14.06 7.08 -16.30
C GLN A 67 13.28 5.81 -16.65
N THR A 68 13.99 4.73 -16.94
CA THR A 68 13.35 3.44 -17.20
C THR A 68 12.89 2.78 -15.90
N ILE A 69 11.90 1.90 -15.99
CA ILE A 69 11.47 1.07 -14.86
C ILE A 69 12.61 0.15 -14.39
N ALA A 70 13.44 -0.34 -15.33
CA ALA A 70 14.64 -1.11 -15.00
C ALA A 70 15.65 -0.28 -14.19
N GLN A 71 15.83 1.01 -14.51
CA GLN A 71 16.64 1.92 -13.71
C GLN A 71 16.03 2.13 -12.33
N LEU A 72 14.72 2.36 -12.21
CA LEU A 72 14.05 2.51 -10.91
C LEU A 72 14.18 1.29 -10.00
N LEU A 73 14.36 0.10 -10.58
CA LEU A 73 14.61 -1.15 -9.88
C LEU A 73 16.08 -1.39 -9.53
N SER A 74 17.00 -0.54 -9.99
CA SER A 74 18.42 -0.62 -9.67
C SER A 74 18.70 -0.04 -8.27
N SER A 75 19.90 -0.30 -7.75
CA SER A 75 20.33 0.20 -6.45
C SER A 75 20.53 1.71 -6.38
N GLU A 76 20.59 2.39 -7.53
CA GLU A 76 20.94 3.80 -7.65
C GLU A 76 19.78 4.77 -7.37
N TRP A 77 18.57 4.23 -7.21
CA TRP A 77 17.36 5.01 -7.04
C TRP A 77 16.73 4.78 -5.68
N GLU A 78 16.07 5.81 -5.16
CA GLU A 78 15.21 5.79 -3.99
C GLU A 78 13.84 6.34 -4.38
N ILE A 79 12.76 5.81 -3.80
CA ILE A 79 11.43 6.39 -3.92
C ILE A 79 11.13 7.11 -2.62
N ALA A 80 10.97 8.44 -2.71
CA ALA A 80 10.66 9.31 -1.57
C ALA A 80 9.38 10.10 -1.83
N ASP A 81 8.79 10.64 -0.77
CA ASP A 81 7.57 11.44 -0.90
C ASP A 81 7.91 12.87 -1.32
N CYS A 82 7.18 13.40 -2.30
CA CYS A 82 7.33 14.78 -2.74
C CYS A 82 6.99 15.74 -1.59
N PRO A 83 7.88 16.69 -1.22
CA PRO A 83 7.62 17.61 -0.12
C PRO A 83 6.45 18.57 -0.37
N ARG A 84 5.98 18.69 -1.63
CA ARG A 84 4.85 19.56 -2.01
C ARG A 84 3.50 18.87 -1.93
N CYS A 85 3.43 17.57 -2.25
CA CYS A 85 2.17 16.88 -2.46
C CYS A 85 2.14 15.43 -1.97
N GLU A 86 3.18 14.98 -1.28
CA GLU A 86 3.35 13.62 -0.73
C GLU A 86 3.32 12.50 -1.78
N MET A 87 3.35 12.87 -3.07
CA MET A 87 3.37 11.90 -4.16
C MET A 87 4.73 11.21 -4.22
N PRO A 88 4.79 9.87 -4.39
CA PRO A 88 6.06 9.18 -4.52
C PRO A 88 6.82 9.68 -5.77
N ILE A 89 8.08 10.05 -5.59
CA ILE A 89 9.00 10.52 -6.63
C ILE A 89 10.30 9.72 -6.60
N PRO A 90 10.90 9.44 -7.76
CA PRO A 90 12.19 8.79 -7.82
C PRO A 90 13.32 9.81 -7.66
N LEU A 91 14.22 9.53 -6.73
CA LEU A 91 15.44 10.28 -6.47
C LEU A 91 16.63 9.39 -6.81
N ARG A 92 17.67 9.97 -7.41
CA ARG A 92 18.96 9.28 -7.56
C ARG A 92 19.81 9.54 -6.33
N ASP A 93 20.50 8.50 -5.87
CA ASP A 93 21.46 8.62 -4.76
C ASP A 93 22.64 9.55 -5.13
N ILE A 94 22.98 9.65 -6.43
CA ILE A 94 24.07 10.48 -6.95
C ILE A 94 23.60 11.25 -8.19
N GLY A 95 23.74 12.58 -8.14
CA GLY A 95 23.44 13.48 -9.25
C GLY A 95 22.54 14.66 -8.84
N LEU A 96 22.25 15.54 -9.80
CA LEU A 96 21.28 16.61 -9.60
C LEU A 96 19.86 16.01 -9.58
N PRO A 97 19.01 16.40 -8.62
CA PRO A 97 17.60 16.01 -8.65
C PRO A 97 16.94 16.56 -9.91
N SER A 98 15.87 15.90 -10.35
CA SER A 98 15.07 16.38 -11.48
C SER A 98 14.59 17.81 -11.23
N THR A 99 14.74 18.68 -12.24
CA THR A 99 14.47 20.13 -12.13
C THR A 99 13.01 20.46 -11.80
N SER A 100 12.07 19.54 -12.04
CA SER A 100 10.65 19.69 -11.73
C SER A 100 10.08 18.47 -11.02
N CYS A 101 9.03 18.68 -10.21
CA CYS A 101 8.23 17.57 -9.69
C CYS A 101 7.64 16.81 -10.88
N PRO A 102 7.61 15.46 -10.87
CA PRO A 102 6.90 14.69 -11.88
C PRO A 102 5.39 14.98 -11.91
N CYS A 103 4.87 15.63 -10.86
CA CYS A 103 3.50 16.12 -10.76
C CYS A 103 3.26 17.49 -11.42
N SER A 104 4.29 18.19 -11.88
CA SER A 104 4.16 19.58 -12.35
C SER A 104 3.34 19.72 -13.62
N ASP A 105 3.24 18.65 -14.41
CA ASP A 105 2.53 18.60 -15.69
C ASP A 105 1.08 18.10 -15.54
N LEU A 106 0.65 17.75 -14.32
CA LEU A 106 -0.71 17.31 -14.03
C LEU A 106 -1.63 18.54 -13.81
N PRO A 107 -2.59 18.80 -14.72
CA PRO A 107 -3.48 19.94 -14.57
C PRO A 107 -4.35 19.78 -13.31
N GLY A 108 -4.33 20.79 -12.45
CA GLY A 108 -5.12 20.80 -11.21
C GLY A 108 -4.56 19.97 -10.06
N TRP A 109 -3.32 19.46 -10.14
CA TRP A 109 -2.69 18.72 -9.05
C TRP A 109 -1.94 19.64 -8.05
N PRO A 110 -1.99 19.38 -6.74
CA PRO A 110 -2.80 18.36 -6.06
C PRO A 110 -4.29 18.75 -6.01
N ASN A 111 -5.14 17.88 -6.54
CA ASN A 111 -6.58 18.08 -6.44
C ASN A 111 -7.04 17.55 -5.08
N ARG A 112 -7.38 18.48 -4.16
CA ARG A 112 -7.88 18.14 -2.82
C ARG A 112 -9.39 17.88 -2.76
N GLU A 113 -10.10 18.07 -3.88
CA GLU A 113 -11.54 17.79 -4.00
C GLU A 113 -11.80 16.31 -4.34
N LEU A 114 -10.80 15.62 -4.91
CA LEU A 114 -10.85 14.20 -5.20
C LEU A 114 -10.02 13.40 -4.18
N PRO A 115 -10.34 12.11 -3.97
CA PRO A 115 -9.49 11.23 -3.19
C PRO A 115 -8.10 11.16 -3.82
N LEU A 116 -7.07 11.38 -3.01
CA LEU A 116 -5.69 11.14 -3.44
C LEU A 116 -5.52 9.67 -3.87
N PRO A 117 -4.61 9.37 -4.82
CA PRO A 117 -4.23 8.02 -5.13
C PRO A 117 -3.88 7.28 -3.85
N ARG A 118 -4.40 6.07 -3.71
CA ARG A 118 -4.30 5.29 -2.48
C ARG A 118 -3.57 3.99 -2.72
N LEU A 119 -3.10 3.41 -1.62
CA LEU A 119 -2.65 2.03 -1.61
C LEU A 119 -3.83 1.09 -1.34
N PRO A 120 -3.75 -0.18 -1.79
CA PRO A 120 -4.69 -1.20 -1.35
C PRO A 120 -4.65 -1.31 0.18
N VAL A 121 -5.82 -1.24 0.81
CA VAL A 121 -5.94 -1.31 2.27
C VAL A 121 -6.35 -2.72 2.65
N ASN A 122 -5.49 -3.45 3.36
CA ASN A 122 -5.84 -4.76 3.93
C ASN A 122 -6.31 -4.61 5.38
N THR A 123 -7.60 -4.32 5.57
CA THR A 123 -8.21 -4.20 6.90
C THR A 123 -8.37 -5.54 7.62
N GLN A 124 -8.23 -6.69 6.94
CA GLN A 124 -8.50 -8.00 7.56
C GLN A 124 -7.57 -8.32 8.71
N ARG A 125 -6.29 -7.94 8.62
CA ARG A 125 -5.35 -8.12 9.74
C ARG A 125 -5.81 -7.32 10.96
N HIS A 126 -6.11 -6.04 10.77
CA HIS A 126 -6.55 -5.16 11.84
C HIS A 126 -7.90 -5.61 12.44
N LEU A 127 -8.85 -6.03 11.60
CA LEU A 127 -10.13 -6.57 12.06
C LEU A 127 -9.97 -7.88 12.84
N ASN A 128 -9.02 -8.74 12.46
CA ASN A 128 -8.70 -9.95 13.20
C ASN A 128 -8.05 -9.65 14.56
N GLU A 129 -7.20 -8.62 14.64
CA GLU A 129 -6.63 -8.15 15.91
C GLU A 129 -7.71 -7.59 16.85
N ILE A 130 -8.63 -6.76 16.33
CA ILE A 130 -9.78 -6.27 17.08
C ILE A 130 -10.64 -7.44 17.56
N ARG A 131 -10.97 -8.39 16.66
CA ARG A 131 -11.74 -9.60 16.98
C ARG A 131 -11.09 -10.40 18.09
N ARG A 132 -9.77 -10.61 18.04
CA ARG A 132 -9.02 -11.33 19.07
C ARG A 132 -9.15 -10.65 20.43
N ARG A 133 -8.94 -9.33 20.48
CA ARG A 133 -9.08 -8.54 21.71
C ARG A 133 -10.46 -8.65 22.34
N LEU A 134 -11.51 -8.57 21.52
CA LEU A 134 -12.90 -8.71 21.99
C LEU A 134 -13.19 -10.11 22.54
N LEU A 135 -12.61 -11.16 21.94
CA LEU A 135 -12.75 -12.53 22.43
C LEU A 135 -11.99 -12.75 23.75
N ASP A 136 -10.79 -12.21 23.88
CA ASP A 136 -9.99 -12.27 25.11
C ASP A 136 -10.69 -11.52 26.26
N GLU A 137 -11.25 -10.34 25.98
CA GLU A 137 -12.02 -9.57 26.94
C GLU A 137 -13.28 -10.32 27.39
N LYS A 138 -14.03 -10.90 26.45
CA LYS A 138 -15.19 -11.75 26.77
C LYS A 138 -14.80 -12.95 27.64
N GLN A 139 -13.66 -13.58 27.39
CA GLN A 139 -13.17 -14.69 28.21
C GLN A 139 -12.75 -14.24 29.61
N SER A 140 -12.16 -13.05 29.75
CA SER A 140 -11.78 -12.47 31.04
C SER A 140 -13.01 -12.16 31.91
N ILE A 141 -14.08 -11.63 31.30
CA ILE A 141 -15.36 -11.34 31.98
C ILE A 141 -16.02 -12.65 32.45
N VAL A 142 -16.02 -13.69 31.60
CA VAL A 142 -16.58 -15.01 31.97
C VAL A 142 -15.77 -15.69 33.08
N ARG A 143 -14.43 -15.58 33.08
CA ARG A 143 -13.57 -16.11 34.16
C ARG A 143 -13.82 -15.37 35.48
N ASN A 144 -13.91 -14.04 35.45
CA ASN A 144 -14.16 -13.24 36.64
C ASN A 144 -15.58 -13.44 37.18
N GLY A 145 -16.57 -13.64 36.31
CA GLY A 145 -17.95 -13.98 36.70
C GLY A 145 -18.11 -15.39 37.28
N LYS A 146 -17.29 -16.36 36.87
CA LYS A 146 -17.23 -17.71 37.49
C LYS A 146 -16.55 -17.70 38.85
N LEU A 147 -15.53 -16.84 39.06
CA LEU A 147 -14.85 -16.74 40.36
C LEU A 147 -15.74 -16.12 41.45
N SER A 148 -16.63 -15.18 41.08
CA SER A 148 -17.57 -14.56 42.01
C SER A 148 -18.73 -15.47 42.42
N THR A 149 -19.14 -16.42 41.57
CA THR A 149 -20.19 -17.40 41.89
C THR A 149 -19.71 -18.55 42.79
N LEU A 150 -18.41 -18.81 42.88
CA LEU A 150 -17.84 -19.88 43.73
C LEU A 150 -17.61 -19.46 45.20
N ARG A 151 -17.91 -18.21 45.60
CA ARG A 151 -17.65 -17.69 46.96
C ARG A 151 -18.84 -17.69 47.92
N LEU A 152 -20.00 -18.24 47.55
CA LEU A 152 -21.16 -18.33 48.44
C LEU A 152 -21.64 -19.78 48.53
N GLY A 153 -21.08 -20.53 49.48
CA GLY A 153 -21.51 -21.91 49.74
C GLY A 153 -20.59 -22.70 50.67
N SER A 154 -20.50 -22.32 51.94
CA SER A 154 -20.08 -23.24 53.00
C SER A 154 -21.12 -23.15 54.11
N PRO A 155 -21.95 -24.19 54.33
CA PRO A 155 -22.79 -24.25 55.51
C PRO A 155 -21.93 -24.65 56.71
N SER A 156 -21.75 -23.70 57.63
CA SER A 156 -21.24 -23.97 58.97
C SER A 156 -22.28 -24.77 59.74
N THR A 157 -22.13 -26.09 59.85
CA THR A 157 -22.87 -26.85 60.88
C THR A 157 -22.00 -26.93 62.12
N THR A 158 -22.29 -26.00 63.03
CA THR A 158 -21.90 -26.01 64.44
C THR A 158 -22.36 -27.30 65.10
N ASN A 159 -21.41 -27.98 65.71
CA ASN A 159 -21.58 -29.07 66.65
C ASN A 159 -22.09 -28.47 67.98
N ASP A 160 -23.22 -28.92 68.50
CA ASP A 160 -23.56 -28.71 69.91
C ASP A 160 -24.47 -29.83 70.45
N ARG A 161 -23.88 -30.56 71.41
CA ARG A 161 -24.43 -31.46 72.44
C ARG A 161 -25.02 -32.82 72.08
#